data_AF-A0A8J4E5G0-F1
#
_entry.id   AF-A0A8J4E5G0-F1
#
_cell.length_a   1.000
_cell.length_b   1.000
_cell.length_c   1.000
_cell.angle_alpha   90.00
_cell.angle_beta   90.00
_cell.angle_gamma   90.00
#
_symmetry.space_group_name_H-M   'P 1'
#
loop_
_entity.id
_entity.type
_entity.pdbx_description
1 polymer ?
#
loop_
_entity_poly.entity_id
_entity_poly.type
_entity_poly.pdbx_seq_one_letter_code
_entity_poly.pdbx_strand_id
1 'polypeptide(L)'
;MRSLTHYRRTFRAAGVAVAAVLSLVACAPGGNPEADPVPSKPVSTDIGSKPVTLKLLVTSGVDVAFYTALGELFRAKHSNVTVKVENQDYATLTTTIARTLAGNNVPDLVRVPQLGNLTKDHLLVSLDPYAQAYGWNEWPQSQFASTRVAADGRQRGTGSLYAAGAGFGLTGVYYNKALAQRIGMTRPPESVAEFEQLLAKARDTGLQPIMINGKDGGSVYPLQNLMMSNAGDAQAVQDWNYAKPGASVDTAATVKAATTLRRWGQAGYLPADVNDIDQTRAPAEFIKGNGVFFPSGNWQAPGLDKAGPGQFGFFLFPPGVAGGPSYAMTAAANLGIPAKSPNADVAAAFLDFVQTDQQARQDTVTLGGLVPAGPSDAPAPTAPEGSAVAATVSAFQELLKSNGLVGFMADATASIHVNSLIPQTQLLLAGKTTPEAFAAKVQSDYDRDLGR
;
A
#
# COMPACT_ATOMS: atom_id res chain seq x y z
N MET A 1 -78.28 31.77 -42.15
CA MET A 1 -79.65 31.23 -42.02
C MET A 1 -79.83 30.69 -40.61
N ARG A 2 -80.88 31.16 -39.93
CA ARG A 2 -81.52 30.75 -38.66
C ARG A 2 -81.01 29.44 -38.01
N SER A 3 -80.52 29.41 -36.77
CA SER A 3 -81.17 29.68 -35.46
C SER A 3 -81.85 28.44 -34.84
N LEU A 4 -81.47 28.15 -33.57
CA LEU A 4 -82.16 27.35 -32.52
C LEU A 4 -82.09 25.81 -32.70
N THR A 5 -81.88 24.99 -31.66
CA THR A 5 -82.64 24.97 -30.40
C THR A 5 -81.92 24.15 -29.32
N HIS A 6 -82.02 24.62 -28.07
CA HIS A 6 -81.58 23.96 -26.84
C HIS A 6 -82.35 22.67 -26.52
N TYR A 7 -81.68 21.73 -25.85
CA TYR A 7 -82.36 20.86 -24.89
C TYR A 7 -81.49 20.66 -23.64
N ARG A 8 -81.95 21.24 -22.53
CA ARG A 8 -81.52 20.91 -21.16
C ARG A 8 -82.50 19.87 -20.63
N ARG A 9 -82.03 18.82 -19.96
CA ARG A 9 -82.72 18.26 -18.80
C ARG A 9 -81.78 17.46 -17.90
N THR A 10 -81.84 17.85 -16.65
CA THR A 10 -81.19 17.37 -15.44
C THR A 10 -81.68 16.00 -15.01
N PHE A 11 -80.78 15.14 -14.51
CA PHE A 11 -81.10 14.19 -13.46
C PHE A 11 -79.96 14.13 -12.43
N ARG A 12 -80.32 14.37 -11.17
CA ARG A 12 -79.50 14.19 -9.97
C ARG A 12 -79.84 12.83 -9.35
N ALA A 13 -78.84 12.05 -9.01
CA ALA A 13 -78.81 11.09 -7.89
C ALA A 13 -77.34 10.63 -7.76
N ALA A 14 -76.55 11.20 -6.85
CA ALA A 14 -76.41 10.82 -5.44
C ALA A 14 -75.63 9.50 -5.26
N GLY A 15 -74.34 9.64 -4.92
CA GLY A 15 -73.40 8.58 -4.57
C GLY A 15 -72.16 9.17 -3.90
N VAL A 16 -72.33 9.54 -2.63
CA VAL A 16 -71.31 9.81 -1.58
C VAL A 16 -70.55 8.50 -1.32
N ALA A 17 -69.26 8.36 -0.99
CA ALA A 17 -68.05 9.15 -0.75
C ALA A 17 -66.86 8.20 -1.11
N VAL A 18 -65.60 8.61 -1.23
CA VAL A 18 -64.62 8.71 -0.12
C VAL A 18 -63.50 9.66 -0.54
N ALA A 19 -63.11 10.50 0.42
CA ALA A 19 -62.16 11.59 0.33
C ALA A 19 -60.73 11.14 -0.01
N ALA A 20 -60.12 11.82 -0.99
CA ALA A 20 -58.67 11.96 -1.10
C ALA A 20 -58.33 13.40 -0.71
N VAL A 21 -57.66 13.56 0.42
CA VAL A 21 -57.14 14.86 0.88
C VAL A 21 -55.92 15.19 0.02
N LEU A 22 -56.09 16.17 -0.88
CA LEU A 22 -55.01 16.88 -1.54
C LEU A 22 -54.56 18.02 -0.62
N SER A 23 -53.42 17.85 0.05
CA SER A 23 -52.68 18.96 0.66
C SER A 23 -51.51 19.34 -0.23
N LEU A 24 -51.67 20.47 -0.91
CA LEU A 24 -50.60 21.26 -1.52
C LEU A 24 -49.63 21.75 -0.44
N VAL A 25 -48.34 21.43 -0.58
CA VAL A 25 -47.23 22.11 0.08
C VAL A 25 -46.20 22.37 -1.04
N ALA A 26 -46.24 23.55 -1.66
CA ALA A 26 -45.41 24.71 -1.33
C ALA A 26 -43.90 24.40 -1.39
N CYS A 27 -43.27 24.84 -2.49
CA CYS A 27 -41.83 24.83 -2.69
C CYS A 27 -41.12 25.64 -1.59
N ALA A 28 -40.33 24.96 -0.78
CA ALA A 28 -39.16 25.51 -0.10
C ALA A 28 -37.91 24.95 -0.84
N PRO A 29 -36.82 25.72 -1.01
CA PRO A 29 -35.58 25.17 -1.56
C PRO A 29 -34.97 24.26 -0.48
N GLY A 30 -35.31 22.98 -0.54
CA GLY A 30 -34.80 21.94 0.36
C GLY A 30 -33.34 21.65 0.07
N GLY A 31 -32.54 21.55 1.14
CA GLY A 31 -31.18 21.04 1.08
C GLY A 31 -31.13 19.68 0.42
N ASN A 32 -29.99 19.37 -0.21
CA ASN A 32 -29.71 18.06 -0.76
C ASN A 32 -30.09 16.98 0.27
N PRO A 33 -30.93 15.99 -0.09
CA PRO A 33 -31.06 14.81 0.74
C PRO A 33 -29.67 14.21 0.85
N GLU A 34 -29.21 14.05 2.08
CA GLU A 34 -28.15 13.10 2.41
C GLU A 34 -28.57 11.77 1.79
N ALA A 35 -27.69 11.19 0.96
CA ALA A 35 -28.00 9.92 0.31
C ALA A 35 -28.29 8.89 1.42
N ASP A 36 -29.51 8.34 1.41
CA ASP A 36 -29.86 7.23 2.29
C ASP A 36 -28.79 6.13 2.14
N PRO A 37 -28.34 5.51 3.25
CA PRO A 37 -27.44 4.37 3.16
C PRO A 37 -28.08 3.31 2.26
N VAL A 38 -27.39 2.96 1.17
CA VAL A 38 -27.77 1.84 0.31
C VAL A 38 -27.94 0.62 1.22
N PRO A 39 -29.10 -0.08 1.21
CA PRO A 39 -29.27 -1.28 2.01
C PRO A 39 -28.19 -2.29 1.60
N SER A 40 -27.20 -2.49 2.47
CA SER A 40 -26.20 -3.53 2.26
C SER A 40 -26.93 -4.86 2.25
N LYS A 41 -26.84 -5.61 1.15
CA LYS A 41 -27.19 -7.03 1.18
C LYS A 41 -26.50 -7.66 2.41
N PRO A 42 -27.20 -8.50 3.19
CA PRO A 42 -26.54 -9.28 4.24
C PRO A 42 -25.34 -10.00 3.63
N VAL A 43 -24.17 -9.86 4.24
CA VAL A 43 -22.96 -10.57 3.81
C VAL A 43 -23.10 -12.05 4.10
N SER A 44 -22.50 -12.90 3.25
CA SER A 44 -22.50 -14.35 3.40
C SER A 44 -21.07 -14.88 3.51
N THR A 45 -20.85 -15.84 4.40
CA THR A 45 -19.61 -16.64 4.45
C THR A 45 -19.73 -17.94 3.65
N ASP A 46 -20.94 -18.29 3.20
CA ASP A 46 -21.18 -19.37 2.24
C ASP A 46 -20.97 -18.85 0.82
N ILE A 47 -19.95 -19.38 0.15
CA ILE A 47 -19.58 -19.03 -1.23
C ILE A 47 -20.29 -19.89 -2.29
N GLY A 48 -21.18 -20.79 -1.86
CA GLY A 48 -21.96 -21.67 -2.72
C GLY A 48 -21.13 -22.67 -3.53
N SER A 49 -21.80 -23.37 -4.45
CA SER A 49 -21.21 -24.43 -5.29
C SER A 49 -21.19 -24.12 -6.79
N LYS A 50 -21.78 -22.99 -7.20
CA LYS A 50 -21.79 -22.57 -8.61
C LYS A 50 -20.39 -22.13 -9.04
N PRO A 51 -19.98 -22.38 -10.30
CA PRO A 51 -18.72 -21.89 -10.82
C PRO A 51 -18.62 -20.36 -10.75
N VAL A 52 -17.54 -19.85 -10.17
CA VAL A 52 -17.22 -18.43 -10.05
C VAL A 52 -15.79 -18.19 -10.54
N THR A 53 -15.58 -17.11 -11.29
CA THR A 53 -14.24 -16.62 -11.63
C THR A 53 -13.98 -15.33 -10.88
N LEU A 54 -13.03 -15.34 -9.96
CA LEU A 54 -12.58 -14.19 -9.19
C LEU A 54 -11.43 -13.50 -9.95
N LYS A 55 -11.66 -12.30 -10.48
CA LYS A 55 -10.66 -11.47 -11.14
C LYS A 55 -9.90 -10.64 -10.11
N LEU A 56 -8.58 -10.78 -10.08
CA LEU A 56 -7.70 -10.10 -9.14
C LEU A 56 -6.70 -9.24 -9.90
N LEU A 57 -6.76 -7.92 -9.73
CA LEU A 57 -5.80 -6.97 -10.32
C LEU A 57 -4.73 -6.59 -9.31
N VAL A 58 -3.47 -6.92 -9.57
CA VAL A 58 -2.34 -6.71 -8.64
C VAL A 58 -1.19 -5.97 -9.32
N THR A 59 -0.11 -5.70 -8.56
CA THR A 59 1.09 -5.13 -9.16
C THR A 59 1.88 -6.19 -9.94
N SER A 60 2.67 -5.75 -10.92
CA SER A 60 3.63 -6.61 -11.62
C SER A 60 4.69 -7.17 -10.65
N GLY A 61 5.37 -8.24 -11.05
CA GLY A 61 6.48 -8.81 -10.28
C GLY A 61 6.01 -9.89 -9.31
N VAL A 62 6.43 -9.81 -8.05
CA VAL A 62 6.21 -10.86 -7.04
C VAL A 62 4.72 -11.16 -6.81
N ASP A 63 3.88 -10.12 -6.85
CA ASP A 63 2.43 -10.21 -6.65
C ASP A 63 1.79 -11.21 -7.61
N VAL A 64 2.20 -11.24 -8.89
CA VAL A 64 1.59 -12.12 -9.89
C VAL A 64 1.80 -13.59 -9.53
N ALA A 65 3.05 -13.98 -9.28
CA ALA A 65 3.37 -15.36 -8.93
C ALA A 65 2.78 -15.76 -7.57
N PHE A 66 2.84 -14.85 -6.60
CA PHE A 66 2.31 -15.06 -5.26
C PHE A 66 0.79 -15.27 -5.26
N TYR A 67 0.02 -14.33 -5.82
CA TYR A 67 -1.43 -14.44 -5.83
C TYR A 67 -1.95 -15.53 -6.78
N THR A 68 -1.19 -15.89 -7.82
CA THR A 68 -1.50 -17.08 -8.64
C THR A 68 -1.40 -18.35 -7.80
N ALA A 69 -0.33 -18.52 -7.01
CA ALA A 69 -0.18 -19.67 -6.12
C ALA A 69 -1.28 -19.74 -5.05
N LEU A 70 -1.60 -18.60 -4.42
CA LEU A 70 -2.72 -18.52 -3.47
C LEU A 70 -4.06 -18.84 -4.12
N GLY A 71 -4.28 -18.39 -5.36
CA GLY A 71 -5.48 -18.70 -6.13
C GLY A 71 -5.63 -20.20 -6.43
N GLU A 72 -4.53 -20.88 -6.76
CA GLU A 72 -4.51 -22.32 -6.95
C GLU A 72 -4.79 -23.09 -5.66
N LEU A 73 -4.20 -22.65 -4.54
CA LEU A 73 -4.45 -23.23 -3.23
C LEU A 73 -5.91 -23.03 -2.79
N PHE A 74 -6.49 -21.86 -3.08
CA PHE A 74 -7.89 -21.57 -2.82
C PHE A 74 -8.80 -22.48 -3.66
N ARG A 75 -8.52 -22.63 -4.96
CA ARG A 75 -9.24 -23.53 -5.86
C ARG A 75 -9.19 -24.99 -5.41
N ALA A 76 -8.06 -25.44 -4.86
CA ALA A 76 -7.93 -26.80 -4.34
C ALA A 76 -8.90 -27.10 -3.18
N LYS A 77 -9.28 -26.07 -2.40
CA LYS A 77 -10.26 -26.17 -1.31
C LYS A 77 -11.68 -25.81 -1.74
N HIS A 78 -11.80 -24.95 -2.75
CA HIS A 78 -13.05 -24.43 -3.29
C HIS A 78 -13.09 -24.65 -4.80
N SER A 79 -13.37 -25.89 -5.22
CA SER A 79 -13.25 -26.32 -6.63
C SER A 79 -14.18 -25.58 -7.60
N ASN A 80 -15.21 -24.92 -7.08
CA ASN A 80 -16.09 -24.05 -7.85
C ASN A 80 -15.52 -22.65 -8.12
N VAL A 81 -14.39 -22.26 -7.51
CA VAL A 81 -13.78 -20.94 -7.69
C VAL A 81 -12.48 -21.03 -8.50
N THR A 82 -12.36 -20.17 -9.51
CA THR A 82 -11.11 -19.93 -10.25
C THR A 82 -10.64 -18.51 -10.01
N VAL A 83 -9.40 -18.34 -9.55
CA VAL A 83 -8.79 -17.00 -9.41
C VAL A 83 -7.99 -16.68 -10.67
N LYS A 84 -8.29 -15.55 -11.32
CA LYS A 84 -7.54 -15.03 -12.47
C LYS A 84 -6.80 -13.76 -12.07
N VAL A 85 -5.48 -13.82 -12.14
CA VAL A 85 -4.61 -12.70 -11.78
C VAL A 85 -4.26 -11.89 -13.03
N GLU A 86 -4.55 -10.60 -12.98
CA GLU A 86 -4.14 -9.58 -13.95
C GLU A 86 -3.20 -8.59 -13.25
N ASN A 87 -2.35 -7.89 -14.01
CA ASN A 87 -1.36 -7.00 -13.42
C ASN A 87 -1.14 -5.70 -14.19
N GLN A 88 -0.69 -4.71 -13.43
CA GLN A 88 -0.18 -3.42 -13.91
C GLN A 88 1.09 -3.07 -13.12
N ASP A 89 2.00 -2.26 -13.67
CA ASP A 89 3.07 -1.70 -12.84
C ASP A 89 2.48 -0.76 -11.77
N TYR A 90 3.20 -0.58 -10.66
CA TYR A 90 2.71 0.18 -9.50
C TYR A 90 2.30 1.62 -9.84
N ALA A 91 3.05 2.31 -10.71
CA ALA A 91 2.74 3.69 -11.11
C ALA A 91 1.47 3.77 -11.97
N THR A 92 1.31 2.83 -12.92
CA THR A 92 0.08 2.71 -13.71
C THR A 92 -1.12 2.36 -12.82
N LEU A 93 -0.97 1.41 -11.90
CA LEU A 93 -2.05 1.00 -11.01
C LEU A 93 -2.53 2.18 -10.14
N THR A 94 -1.61 2.86 -9.46
CA THR A 94 -1.94 4.00 -8.57
C THR A 94 -2.66 5.13 -9.30
N THR A 95 -2.31 5.41 -10.55
CA THR A 95 -2.90 6.51 -11.33
C THR A 95 -4.21 6.15 -12.05
N THR A 96 -4.46 4.86 -12.31
CA THR A 96 -5.62 4.42 -13.10
C THR A 96 -6.72 3.75 -12.29
N ILE A 97 -6.41 3.25 -11.08
CA ILE A 97 -7.33 2.44 -10.27
C ILE A 97 -8.70 3.09 -10.06
N ALA A 98 -8.78 4.37 -9.69
CA ALA A 98 -10.05 5.05 -9.47
C ALA A 98 -10.96 5.02 -10.72
N ARG A 99 -10.37 5.26 -11.91
CA ARG A 99 -11.08 5.18 -13.19
C ARG A 99 -11.55 3.76 -13.50
N THR A 100 -10.69 2.77 -13.25
CA THR A 100 -11.02 1.35 -13.42
C THR A 100 -12.21 0.96 -12.55
N LEU A 101 -12.21 1.35 -11.27
CA LEU A 101 -13.28 1.01 -10.32
C LEU A 101 -14.58 1.77 -10.56
N ALA A 102 -14.51 2.97 -11.15
CA ALA A 102 -15.68 3.72 -11.60
C ALA A 102 -16.36 3.11 -12.83
N GLY A 103 -15.66 2.25 -13.59
CA GLY A 103 -16.18 1.57 -14.78
C GLY A 103 -17.25 0.50 -14.48
N ASN A 104 -17.68 -0.23 -15.51
CA ASN A 104 -18.69 -1.30 -15.38
C ASN A 104 -18.11 -2.71 -15.30
N ASN A 105 -16.85 -2.90 -15.71
CA ASN A 105 -16.17 -4.19 -15.69
C ASN A 105 -14.99 -4.10 -14.73
N VAL A 106 -15.31 -4.00 -13.44
CA VAL A 106 -14.32 -3.94 -12.35
C VAL A 106 -13.77 -5.34 -12.05
N PRO A 107 -12.53 -5.46 -11.54
CA PRO A 107 -12.08 -6.73 -10.95
C PRO A 107 -12.89 -7.03 -9.67
N ASP A 108 -12.81 -8.27 -9.18
CA ASP A 108 -13.45 -8.66 -7.93
C ASP A 108 -12.59 -8.31 -6.69
N LEU A 109 -11.27 -8.31 -6.87
CA LEU A 109 -10.27 -7.85 -5.92
C LEU A 109 -9.24 -6.98 -6.63
N VAL A 110 -8.72 -5.97 -5.95
CA VAL A 110 -7.68 -5.09 -6.50
C VAL A 110 -6.66 -4.69 -5.44
N ARG A 111 -5.38 -4.67 -5.79
CA ARG A 111 -4.33 -4.09 -4.95
C ARG A 111 -4.61 -2.60 -4.77
N VAL A 112 -4.73 -2.16 -3.52
CA VAL A 112 -5.01 -0.77 -3.15
C VAL A 112 -3.86 -0.18 -2.32
N PRO A 113 -2.86 0.45 -2.97
CA PRO A 113 -1.79 1.15 -2.25
C PRO A 113 -2.33 2.33 -1.44
N GLN A 114 -3.36 3.00 -1.95
CA GLN A 114 -3.94 4.21 -1.39
C GLN A 114 -5.47 4.10 -1.35
N LEU A 115 -6.07 4.41 -0.20
CA LEU A 115 -7.51 4.24 0.02
C LEU A 115 -8.31 5.53 -0.04
N GLY A 116 -7.70 6.69 0.25
CA GLY A 116 -8.43 7.93 0.50
C GLY A 116 -9.46 8.30 -0.58
N ASN A 117 -9.01 8.49 -1.82
CA ASN A 117 -9.91 8.83 -2.94
C ASN A 117 -10.89 7.69 -3.26
N LEU A 118 -10.45 6.43 -3.14
CA LEU A 118 -11.32 5.27 -3.42
C LEU A 118 -12.46 5.16 -2.41
N THR A 119 -12.20 5.49 -1.14
CA THR A 119 -13.21 5.56 -0.08
C THR A 119 -14.15 6.74 -0.31
N LYS A 120 -13.60 7.95 -0.54
CA LYS A 120 -14.39 9.17 -0.79
C LYS A 120 -15.34 9.01 -1.97
N ASP A 121 -14.90 8.37 -3.04
CA ASP A 121 -15.68 8.19 -4.27
C ASP A 121 -16.56 6.91 -4.22
N HIS A 122 -16.66 6.26 -3.05
CA HIS A 122 -17.46 5.05 -2.82
C HIS A 122 -17.15 3.89 -3.78
N LEU A 123 -15.87 3.72 -4.13
CA LEU A 123 -15.40 2.74 -5.10
C LEU A 123 -15.07 1.37 -4.47
N LEU A 124 -15.06 1.27 -3.14
CA LEU A 124 -14.75 0.05 -2.38
C LEU A 124 -15.90 -0.33 -1.44
N VAL A 125 -16.08 -1.64 -1.24
CA VAL A 125 -16.97 -2.20 -0.22
C VAL A 125 -16.35 -2.00 1.17
N SER A 126 -17.16 -1.63 2.17
CA SER A 126 -16.74 -1.73 3.57
C SER A 126 -16.63 -3.19 3.97
N LEU A 127 -15.46 -3.58 4.49
CA LEU A 127 -15.19 -4.91 4.98
C LEU A 127 -15.66 -5.10 6.43
N ASP A 128 -16.21 -4.09 7.11
CA ASP A 128 -16.67 -4.23 8.50
C ASP A 128 -17.70 -5.37 8.69
N PRO A 129 -18.70 -5.56 7.80
CA PRO A 129 -19.61 -6.70 7.93
C PRO A 129 -18.91 -8.06 7.77
N TYR A 130 -17.91 -8.15 6.88
CA TYR A 130 -17.10 -9.36 6.71
C TYR A 130 -16.18 -9.59 7.91
N ALA A 131 -15.59 -8.52 8.47
CA ALA A 131 -14.79 -8.58 9.69
C ALA A 131 -15.60 -9.12 10.87
N GLN A 132 -16.88 -8.73 10.97
CA GLN A 132 -17.80 -9.31 11.95
C GLN A 132 -18.09 -10.80 11.64
N ALA A 133 -18.41 -11.14 10.39
CA ALA A 133 -18.82 -12.49 10.01
C ALA A 133 -17.70 -13.53 10.12
N TYR A 134 -16.45 -13.15 9.81
CA TYR A 134 -15.26 -14.00 9.90
C TYR A 134 -14.50 -13.86 11.23
N GLY A 135 -14.93 -12.98 12.13
CA GLY A 135 -14.32 -12.79 13.45
C GLY A 135 -12.99 -12.03 13.44
N TRP A 136 -12.70 -11.25 12.40
CA TRP A 136 -11.49 -10.41 12.30
C TRP A 136 -11.41 -9.33 13.40
N ASN A 137 -12.54 -9.01 14.03
CA ASN A 137 -12.59 -8.08 15.15
C ASN A 137 -11.81 -8.57 16.39
N GLU A 138 -11.62 -9.89 16.52
CA GLU A 138 -10.84 -10.49 17.62
C GLU A 138 -9.33 -10.52 17.33
N TRP A 139 -8.92 -10.19 16.10
CA TRP A 139 -7.50 -10.18 15.72
C TRP A 139 -6.82 -8.87 16.18
N PRO A 140 -5.48 -8.80 16.20
CA PRO A 140 -4.76 -7.56 16.49
C PRO A 140 -5.21 -6.40 15.58
N GLN A 141 -5.92 -5.42 16.14
CA GLN A 141 -6.53 -4.34 15.34
C GLN A 141 -5.50 -3.36 14.74
N SER A 142 -4.27 -3.33 15.27
CA SER A 142 -3.17 -2.55 14.70
C SER A 142 -2.88 -2.92 13.24
N GLN A 143 -3.15 -4.18 12.87
CA GLN A 143 -2.95 -4.71 11.53
C GLN A 143 -3.90 -4.07 10.49
N PHE A 144 -5.06 -3.57 10.94
CA PHE A 144 -6.09 -2.94 10.12
C PHE A 144 -6.05 -1.40 10.17
N ALA A 145 -5.25 -0.80 11.04
CA ALA A 145 -5.26 0.65 11.24
C ALA A 145 -4.98 1.41 9.93
N SER A 146 -4.02 0.95 9.13
CA SER A 146 -3.67 1.59 7.86
C SER A 146 -4.77 1.48 6.79
N THR A 147 -5.70 0.54 6.94
CA THR A 147 -6.78 0.28 5.99
C THR A 147 -8.17 0.72 6.44
N ARG A 148 -8.24 1.34 7.63
CA ARG A 148 -9.43 2.05 8.09
C ARG A 148 -9.39 3.50 7.62
N VAL A 149 -10.43 3.95 6.92
CA VAL A 149 -10.54 5.33 6.43
C VAL A 149 -11.90 5.92 6.77
N ALA A 150 -11.91 7.19 7.19
CA ALA A 150 -13.15 7.95 7.36
C ALA A 150 -13.93 8.05 6.04
N ALA A 151 -15.25 8.22 6.12
CA ALA A 151 -16.12 8.25 4.94
C ALA A 151 -15.74 9.34 3.92
N ASP A 152 -15.14 10.45 4.38
CA ASP A 152 -14.69 11.54 3.50
C ASP A 152 -13.35 11.24 2.79
N GLY A 153 -12.75 10.08 3.05
CA GLY A 153 -11.50 9.62 2.46
C GLY A 153 -10.25 10.32 2.99
N ARG A 154 -10.37 11.24 3.95
CA ARG A 154 -9.23 12.07 4.40
C ARG A 154 -8.45 11.43 5.53
N GLN A 155 -9.15 10.97 6.56
CA GLN A 155 -8.50 10.49 7.77
C GLN A 155 -8.29 8.96 7.75
N ARG A 156 -7.03 8.53 7.63
CA ARG A 156 -6.64 7.12 7.81
C ARG A 156 -6.53 6.78 9.30
N GLY A 157 -6.67 5.50 9.64
CA GLY A 157 -6.69 5.04 11.03
C GLY A 157 -8.05 5.15 11.72
N THR A 158 -9.09 5.59 11.00
CA THR A 158 -10.44 5.83 11.55
C THR A 158 -11.51 5.31 10.60
N GLY A 159 -12.75 5.19 11.04
CA GLY A 159 -13.85 4.77 10.17
C GLY A 159 -13.81 3.30 9.77
N SER A 160 -14.36 3.01 8.59
CA SER A 160 -14.59 1.64 8.11
C SER A 160 -13.34 1.00 7.52
N LEU A 161 -13.26 -0.32 7.64
CA LEU A 161 -12.23 -1.13 7.00
C LEU A 161 -12.50 -1.24 5.49
N TYR A 162 -11.55 -0.86 4.63
CA TYR A 162 -11.72 -0.92 3.16
C TYR A 162 -10.77 -1.86 2.44
N ALA A 163 -9.79 -2.43 3.15
CA ALA A 163 -8.88 -3.41 2.60
C ALA A 163 -8.29 -4.33 3.67
N ALA A 164 -7.96 -5.55 3.24
CA ALA A 164 -7.19 -6.52 4.00
C ALA A 164 -6.16 -7.18 3.07
N GLY A 165 -5.08 -7.70 3.61
CA GLY A 165 -3.99 -8.27 2.81
C GLY A 165 -3.42 -9.52 3.43
N ALA A 166 -2.70 -10.32 2.64
CA ALA A 166 -2.09 -11.55 3.11
C ALA A 166 -1.00 -11.30 4.18
N GLY A 167 -0.35 -10.14 4.14
CA GLY A 167 0.70 -9.80 5.09
C GLY A 167 1.25 -8.38 4.93
N PHE A 168 2.35 -8.12 5.62
CA PHE A 168 3.00 -6.82 5.75
C PHE A 168 4.34 -6.79 5.02
N GLY A 169 4.52 -5.72 4.25
CA GLY A 169 5.81 -5.33 3.72
C GLY A 169 6.67 -4.66 4.79
N LEU A 170 7.98 -4.73 4.63
CA LEU A 170 8.96 -4.06 5.48
C LEU A 170 10.14 -3.62 4.62
N THR A 171 10.65 -2.40 4.80
CA THR A 171 11.90 -1.97 4.16
C THR A 171 13.15 -2.20 5.01
N GLY A 172 14.29 -2.31 4.35
CA GLY A 172 15.62 -2.29 4.96
C GLY A 172 16.68 -2.27 3.87
N VAL A 173 17.84 -2.86 4.17
CA VAL A 173 18.99 -2.91 3.27
C VAL A 173 19.45 -4.35 3.10
N TYR A 174 19.35 -4.85 1.87
CA TYR A 174 20.00 -6.09 1.49
C TYR A 174 21.49 -5.86 1.23
N TYR A 175 22.31 -6.87 1.48
CA TYR A 175 23.72 -6.83 1.12
C TYR A 175 24.21 -8.16 0.55
N ASN A 176 25.11 -8.08 -0.43
CA ASN A 176 25.83 -9.25 -0.92
C ASN A 176 26.94 -9.60 0.08
N LYS A 177 26.86 -10.77 0.73
CA LYS A 177 27.77 -11.13 1.84
C LYS A 177 29.24 -11.17 1.41
N ALA A 178 29.52 -11.65 0.19
CA ALA A 178 30.89 -11.70 -0.33
C ALA A 178 31.45 -10.29 -0.60
N LEU A 179 30.65 -9.39 -1.17
CA LEU A 179 31.06 -8.00 -1.40
C LEU A 179 31.20 -7.21 -0.10
N ALA A 180 30.29 -7.42 0.85
CA ALA A 180 30.37 -6.85 2.19
C ALA A 180 31.66 -7.27 2.92
N GLN A 181 32.02 -8.55 2.83
CA GLN A 181 33.28 -9.04 3.41
C GLN A 181 34.51 -8.37 2.76
N ARG A 182 34.49 -8.14 1.44
CA ARG A 182 35.60 -7.45 0.73
C ARG A 182 35.83 -6.02 1.21
N ILE A 183 34.80 -5.35 1.72
CA ILE A 183 34.91 -3.99 2.29
C ILE A 183 35.08 -4.00 3.82
N GLY A 184 35.28 -5.19 4.41
CA GLY A 184 35.51 -5.37 5.84
C GLY A 184 34.26 -5.28 6.71
N MET A 185 33.06 -5.42 6.14
CA MET A 185 31.82 -5.50 6.91
C MET A 185 31.69 -6.89 7.54
N THR A 186 31.77 -6.96 8.87
CA THR A 186 31.59 -8.20 9.65
C THR A 186 30.27 -8.27 10.40
N ARG A 187 29.62 -7.12 10.60
CA ARG A 187 28.27 -6.97 11.17
C ARG A 187 27.49 -5.87 10.44
N PRO A 188 26.15 -5.86 10.53
CA PRO A 188 25.34 -4.70 10.15
C PRO A 188 25.85 -3.40 10.80
N PRO A 189 25.82 -2.25 10.08
CA PRO A 189 26.15 -0.97 10.67
C PRO A 189 25.09 -0.59 11.72
N GLU A 190 25.54 0.00 12.81
CA GLU A 190 24.69 0.42 13.94
C GLU A 190 24.32 1.91 13.87
N SER A 191 24.82 2.63 12.87
CA SER A 191 24.44 4.02 12.63
C SER A 191 24.57 4.40 11.16
N VAL A 192 23.89 5.49 10.75
CA VAL A 192 24.07 6.09 9.43
C VAL A 192 25.54 6.39 9.16
N ALA A 193 26.28 6.90 10.16
CA ALA A 193 27.71 7.20 9.99
C ALA A 193 28.55 5.95 9.69
N GLU A 194 28.31 4.83 10.39
CA GLU A 194 28.97 3.55 10.09
C GLU A 194 28.61 3.04 8.69
N PHE A 195 27.34 3.20 8.28
CA PHE A 195 26.92 2.80 6.94
C PHE A 195 27.61 3.63 5.86
N GLU A 196 27.71 4.95 6.02
CA GLU A 196 28.42 5.81 5.08
C GLU A 196 29.91 5.48 4.97
N GLN A 197 30.56 5.03 6.06
CA GLN A 197 31.92 4.51 6.00
C GLN A 197 32.01 3.23 5.14
N LEU A 198 31.03 2.33 5.24
CA LEU A 198 30.96 1.16 4.36
C LEU A 198 30.72 1.54 2.90
N LEU A 199 29.88 2.55 2.63
CA LEU A 199 29.68 3.07 1.28
C LEU A 199 30.97 3.65 0.69
N ALA A 200 31.73 4.41 1.49
CA ALA A 200 33.04 4.93 1.09
C ALA A 200 34.02 3.80 0.78
N LYS A 201 34.16 2.80 1.66
CA LYS A 201 35.04 1.64 1.42
C LYS A 201 34.65 0.85 0.18
N ALA A 202 33.35 0.66 -0.08
CA ALA A 202 32.89 0.05 -1.32
C ALA A 202 33.36 0.85 -2.53
N ARG A 203 33.19 2.17 -2.52
CA ARG A 203 33.65 3.02 -3.61
C ARG A 203 35.17 2.96 -3.80
N ASP A 204 35.94 3.06 -2.72
CA ASP A 204 37.41 3.07 -2.76
C ASP A 204 37.99 1.73 -3.26
N THR A 205 37.27 0.63 -3.05
CA THR A 205 37.63 -0.70 -3.57
C THR A 205 37.10 -0.99 -4.97
N GLY A 206 36.53 0.02 -5.65
CA GLY A 206 36.02 -0.09 -7.01
C GLY A 206 34.67 -0.82 -7.13
N LEU A 207 33.98 -1.05 -6.01
CA LEU A 207 32.64 -1.63 -5.99
C LEU A 207 31.58 -0.53 -6.11
N GLN A 208 30.45 -0.85 -6.74
CA GLN A 208 29.25 0.00 -6.69
C GLN A 208 28.63 -0.11 -5.29
N PRO A 209 28.56 0.97 -4.48
CA PRO A 209 28.09 0.86 -3.11
C PRO A 209 26.61 0.48 -3.01
N ILE A 210 25.73 1.23 -3.66
CA ILE A 210 24.28 1.00 -3.66
C ILE A 210 23.80 0.71 -5.09
N MET A 211 22.96 -0.31 -5.25
CA MET A 211 22.15 -0.57 -6.45
C MET A 211 20.69 -0.38 -6.09
N ILE A 212 19.96 0.52 -6.77
CA ILE A 212 18.57 0.87 -6.41
C ILE A 212 17.77 1.30 -7.64
N ASN A 213 16.45 1.07 -7.61
CA ASN A 213 15.52 1.42 -8.68
C ASN A 213 15.09 2.89 -8.62
N GLY A 214 15.97 3.82 -8.98
CA GLY A 214 15.68 5.26 -8.95
C GLY A 214 14.57 5.70 -9.92
N LYS A 215 14.36 4.97 -11.03
CA LYS A 215 13.29 5.26 -12.00
C LYS A 215 11.89 5.17 -11.38
N ASP A 216 11.69 4.20 -10.50
CA ASP A 216 10.39 3.92 -9.88
C ASP A 216 10.28 4.45 -8.43
N GLY A 217 11.23 5.29 -8.01
CA GLY A 217 11.20 5.93 -6.69
C GLY A 217 11.86 5.15 -5.56
N GLY A 218 12.71 4.16 -5.84
CA GLY A 218 13.45 3.42 -4.80
C GLY A 218 14.30 4.34 -3.90
N SER A 219 14.77 5.48 -4.42
CA SER A 219 15.49 6.52 -3.66
C SER A 219 14.68 7.15 -2.52
N VAL A 220 13.35 7.04 -2.56
CA VAL A 220 12.46 7.48 -1.47
C VAL A 220 12.68 6.63 -0.20
N TYR A 221 13.12 5.36 -0.34
CA TYR A 221 13.35 4.49 0.81
C TYR A 221 14.48 4.98 1.72
N PRO A 222 15.72 5.19 1.26
CA PRO A 222 16.75 5.79 2.09
C PRO A 222 16.40 7.24 2.48
N LEU A 223 15.69 8.01 1.64
CA LEU A 223 15.25 9.36 2.00
C LEU A 223 14.39 9.34 3.27
N GLN A 224 13.32 8.54 3.30
CA GLN A 224 12.40 8.49 4.44
C GLN A 224 13.12 8.01 5.71
N ASN A 225 13.98 6.99 5.59
CA ASN A 225 14.79 6.53 6.73
C ASN A 225 15.72 7.62 7.28
N LEU A 226 16.35 8.40 6.40
CA LEU A 226 17.16 9.55 6.79
C LEU A 226 16.33 10.67 7.41
N MET A 227 15.09 10.90 6.96
CA MET A 227 14.18 11.87 7.59
C MET A 227 13.91 11.48 9.05
N MET A 228 13.52 10.23 9.30
CA MET A 228 13.23 9.72 10.65
C MET A 228 14.47 9.74 11.54
N SER A 229 15.62 9.31 11.00
CA SER A 229 16.90 9.32 11.72
C SER A 229 17.38 10.73 12.08
N ASN A 230 17.16 11.72 11.21
CA ASN A 230 17.55 13.11 11.49
C ASN A 230 16.57 13.85 12.40
N ALA A 231 15.29 13.47 12.41
CA ALA A 231 14.31 13.98 13.36
C ALA A 231 14.52 13.41 14.77
N GLY A 232 15.09 12.20 14.88
CA GLY A 232 15.23 11.48 16.14
C GLY A 232 13.96 10.74 16.57
N ASP A 233 12.89 10.86 15.78
CA ASP A 233 11.67 10.08 15.88
C ASP A 233 11.04 9.83 14.49
N ALA A 234 10.07 8.92 14.43
CA ALA A 234 9.29 8.66 13.22
C ALA A 234 7.89 9.32 13.22
N GLN A 235 7.50 9.97 14.32
CA GLN A 235 6.14 10.44 14.52
C GLN A 235 5.80 11.57 13.55
N ALA A 236 6.75 12.46 13.27
CA ALA A 236 6.54 13.55 12.31
C ALA A 236 6.17 13.04 10.90
N VAL A 237 6.87 12.01 10.41
CA VAL A 237 6.57 11.38 9.12
C VAL A 237 5.23 10.65 9.17
N GLN A 238 4.94 9.94 10.27
CA GLN A 238 3.67 9.24 10.45
C GLN A 238 2.47 10.20 10.48
N ASP A 239 2.60 11.33 11.17
CA ASP A 239 1.56 12.35 11.28
C ASP A 239 1.29 13.01 9.92
N TRP A 240 2.34 13.26 9.14
CA TRP A 240 2.21 13.76 7.77
C TRP A 240 1.55 12.72 6.86
N ASN A 241 1.93 11.45 6.96
CA ASN A 241 1.30 10.36 6.21
C ASN A 241 -0.21 10.26 6.46
N TYR A 242 -0.66 10.62 7.67
CA TYR A 242 -2.07 10.56 8.07
C TYR A 242 -2.80 11.91 8.01
N ALA A 243 -2.21 12.92 7.37
CA ALA A 243 -2.80 14.24 7.19
C ALA A 243 -3.24 14.91 8.49
N LYS A 244 -2.55 14.61 9.61
CA LYS A 244 -2.86 15.22 10.89
C LYS A 244 -2.69 16.75 10.82
N PRO A 245 -3.55 17.53 11.50
CA PRO A 245 -3.42 18.98 11.56
C PRO A 245 -2.02 19.40 12.01
N GLY A 246 -1.39 20.33 11.29
CA GLY A 246 -0.06 20.87 11.61
C GLY A 246 1.13 20.00 11.19
N ALA A 247 0.92 18.80 10.67
CA ALA A 247 2.01 17.96 10.17
C ALA A 247 2.58 18.51 8.85
N SER A 248 3.91 18.48 8.72
CA SER A 248 4.63 18.97 7.54
C SER A 248 5.90 18.15 7.30
N VAL A 249 6.28 17.99 6.02
CA VAL A 249 7.61 17.48 5.64
C VAL A 249 8.57 18.57 5.18
N ASP A 250 8.14 19.83 5.13
CA ASP A 250 9.06 20.96 4.96
C ASP A 250 9.74 21.27 6.30
N THR A 251 10.76 20.47 6.63
CA THR A 251 11.45 20.50 7.92
C THR A 251 12.97 20.44 7.76
N ALA A 252 13.71 20.88 8.77
CA ALA A 252 15.17 20.76 8.80
C ALA A 252 15.65 19.29 8.68
N ALA A 253 14.90 18.34 9.24
CA ALA A 253 15.20 16.91 9.12
C ALA A 253 15.09 16.43 7.66
N THR A 254 14.06 16.86 6.94
CA THR A 254 13.89 16.58 5.50
C THR A 254 14.98 17.21 4.66
N VAL A 255 15.32 18.47 4.90
CA VAL A 255 16.41 19.16 4.22
C VAL A 255 17.74 18.43 4.44
N LYS A 256 18.01 17.98 5.67
CA LYS A 256 19.23 17.19 5.98
C LYS A 256 19.21 15.83 5.30
N ALA A 257 18.07 15.13 5.27
CA ALA A 257 17.91 13.87 4.56
C ALA A 257 18.17 14.01 3.05
N ALA A 258 17.56 15.02 2.41
CA ALA A 258 17.77 15.34 1.01
C ALA A 258 19.22 15.75 0.71
N THR A 259 19.86 16.48 1.63
CA THR A 259 21.28 16.83 1.54
C THR A 259 22.17 15.58 1.52
N THR A 260 21.93 14.63 2.42
CA THR A 260 22.66 13.36 2.47
C THR A 260 22.44 12.53 1.22
N LEU A 261 21.19 12.37 0.76
CA LEU A 261 20.88 11.61 -0.45
C LEU A 261 21.54 12.23 -1.70
N ARG A 262 21.52 13.56 -1.83
CA ARG A 262 22.23 14.27 -2.90
C ARG A 262 23.74 14.01 -2.85
N ARG A 263 24.33 14.04 -1.65
CA ARG A 263 25.75 13.75 -1.45
C ARG A 263 26.10 12.32 -1.85
N TRP A 264 25.23 11.33 -1.57
CA TRP A 264 25.44 9.96 -2.03
C TRP A 264 25.48 9.85 -3.56
N GLY A 265 24.60 10.57 -4.26
CA GLY A 265 24.65 10.69 -5.72
C GLY A 265 25.97 11.28 -6.21
N GLN A 266 26.39 12.41 -5.63
CA GLN A 266 27.64 13.10 -6.01
C GLN A 266 28.91 12.30 -5.71
N ALA A 267 28.91 11.51 -4.62
CA ALA A 267 30.02 10.66 -4.23
C ALA A 267 30.13 9.36 -5.07
N GLY A 268 29.21 9.13 -6.01
CA GLY A 268 29.16 7.92 -6.82
C GLY A 268 28.73 6.68 -6.04
N TYR A 269 28.01 6.85 -4.93
CA TYR A 269 27.47 5.72 -4.16
C TYR A 269 26.27 5.09 -4.84
N LEU A 270 25.58 5.86 -5.70
CA LEU A 270 24.52 5.40 -6.59
C LEU A 270 25.07 5.25 -8.01
N PRO A 271 24.46 4.39 -8.86
CA PRO A 271 24.86 4.29 -10.27
C PRO A 271 24.67 5.63 -10.99
N ALA A 272 25.53 5.93 -11.97
CA ALA A 272 25.44 7.19 -12.71
C ALA A 272 24.09 7.35 -13.44
N ASP A 273 23.49 6.23 -13.86
CA ASP A 273 22.20 6.13 -14.52
C ASP A 273 21.07 5.72 -13.56
N VAL A 274 21.20 6.00 -12.25
CA VAL A 274 20.23 5.59 -11.22
C VAL A 274 18.78 5.95 -11.55
N ASN A 275 18.54 7.09 -12.23
CA ASN A 275 17.20 7.53 -12.63
C ASN A 275 16.61 6.70 -13.79
N ASP A 276 17.41 5.88 -14.48
CA ASP A 276 16.98 4.98 -15.57
C ASP A 276 16.84 3.52 -15.09
N ILE A 277 17.29 3.21 -13.88
CA ILE A 277 17.21 1.87 -13.31
C ILE A 277 15.81 1.64 -12.73
N ASP A 278 15.07 0.70 -13.32
CA ASP A 278 13.76 0.27 -12.85
C ASP A 278 13.81 -0.90 -11.85
N GLN A 279 12.63 -1.23 -11.33
CA GLN A 279 12.33 -2.30 -10.37
C GLN A 279 12.60 -3.71 -10.90
N THR A 280 12.81 -3.88 -12.21
CA THR A 280 13.25 -5.15 -12.79
C THR A 280 14.77 -5.20 -12.87
N ARG A 281 15.41 -4.11 -13.30
CA ARG A 281 16.86 -4.00 -13.47
C ARG A 281 17.60 -4.00 -12.14
N ALA A 282 17.17 -3.22 -11.14
CA ALA A 282 17.87 -3.10 -9.86
C ALA A 282 18.12 -4.46 -9.15
N PRO A 283 17.09 -5.30 -8.90
CA PRO A 283 17.31 -6.60 -8.27
C PRO A 283 18.16 -7.53 -9.14
N ALA A 284 17.99 -7.52 -10.47
CA ALA A 284 18.79 -8.34 -11.37
C ALA A 284 20.29 -7.95 -11.34
N GLU A 285 20.60 -6.66 -11.30
CA GLU A 285 21.98 -6.17 -11.20
C GLU A 285 22.58 -6.43 -9.81
N PHE A 286 21.80 -6.29 -8.74
CA PHE A 286 22.25 -6.64 -7.40
C PHE A 286 22.56 -8.14 -7.26
N ILE A 287 21.72 -9.02 -7.82
CA ILE A 287 21.95 -10.47 -7.85
C ILE A 287 23.27 -10.80 -8.58
N LYS A 288 23.59 -10.10 -9.67
CA LYS A 288 24.86 -10.25 -10.40
C LYS A 288 26.09 -9.73 -9.66
N GLY A 289 25.90 -9.07 -8.50
CA GLY A 289 26.99 -8.49 -7.72
C GLY A 289 27.38 -7.07 -8.15
N ASN A 290 26.52 -6.36 -8.91
CA ASN A 290 26.77 -4.98 -9.34
C ASN A 290 26.28 -3.94 -8.31
N GLY A 291 26.23 -4.32 -7.03
CA GLY A 291 25.92 -3.46 -5.90
C GLY A 291 26.25 -4.18 -4.59
N VAL A 292 26.94 -3.50 -3.66
CA VAL A 292 27.20 -4.07 -2.32
C VAL A 292 25.91 -4.10 -1.50
N PHE A 293 25.15 -3.01 -1.56
CA PHE A 293 23.91 -2.79 -0.82
C PHE A 293 22.72 -2.53 -1.76
N PHE A 294 21.54 -3.00 -1.37
CA PHE A 294 20.28 -2.76 -2.08
C PHE A 294 19.19 -2.37 -1.07
N PRO A 295 18.95 -1.07 -0.84
CA PRO A 295 17.82 -0.58 -0.09
C PRO A 295 16.52 -0.93 -0.82
N SER A 296 15.67 -1.74 -0.18
CA SER A 296 14.41 -2.23 -0.75
C SER A 296 13.54 -2.81 0.36
N GLY A 297 12.53 -3.61 0.03
CA GLY A 297 11.71 -4.31 1.02
C GLY A 297 11.70 -5.82 0.89
N ASN A 298 11.12 -6.45 1.91
CA ASN A 298 11.03 -7.90 2.13
C ASN A 298 10.50 -8.69 0.92
N TRP A 299 9.71 -8.06 0.04
CA TRP A 299 9.28 -8.60 -1.25
C TRP A 299 10.41 -9.03 -2.19
N GLN A 300 11.65 -8.55 -1.97
CA GLN A 300 12.83 -9.00 -2.73
C GLN A 300 13.40 -10.33 -2.20
N ALA A 301 13.19 -10.64 -0.92
CA ALA A 301 13.88 -11.75 -0.25
C ALA A 301 13.66 -13.12 -0.94
N PRO A 302 12.43 -13.52 -1.34
CA PRO A 302 12.23 -14.77 -2.07
C PRO A 302 13.04 -14.86 -3.37
N GLY A 303 13.09 -13.77 -4.13
CA GLY A 303 13.84 -13.71 -5.39
C GLY A 303 15.35 -13.83 -5.17
N LEU A 304 15.86 -13.16 -4.13
CA LEU A 304 17.26 -13.20 -3.74
C LEU A 304 17.67 -14.60 -3.25
N ASP A 305 16.88 -15.20 -2.36
CA ASP A 305 17.16 -16.54 -1.83
C ASP A 305 17.07 -17.62 -2.93
N LYS A 306 16.15 -17.47 -3.89
CA LYS A 306 16.08 -18.36 -5.07
C LYS A 306 17.32 -18.23 -5.96
N ALA A 307 17.78 -17.00 -6.20
CA ALA A 307 18.90 -16.74 -7.10
C ALA A 307 20.27 -17.08 -6.50
N GLY A 308 20.43 -16.88 -5.19
CA GLY A 308 21.67 -17.14 -4.47
C GLY A 308 21.41 -17.55 -3.02
N PRO A 309 21.04 -18.82 -2.77
CA PRO A 309 20.76 -19.33 -1.43
C PRO A 309 21.90 -19.01 -0.45
N GLY A 310 21.58 -18.27 0.61
CA GLY A 310 22.54 -17.89 1.64
C GLY A 310 23.56 -16.83 1.23
N GLN A 311 23.57 -16.33 -0.01
CA GLN A 311 24.52 -15.33 -0.52
C GLN A 311 24.18 -13.90 -0.07
N PHE A 312 22.91 -13.63 0.20
CA PHE A 312 22.41 -12.32 0.56
C PHE A 312 22.05 -12.26 2.05
N GLY A 313 22.32 -11.12 2.67
CA GLY A 313 21.83 -10.80 4.01
C GLY A 313 20.92 -9.58 3.99
N PHE A 314 20.32 -9.28 5.13
CA PHE A 314 19.43 -8.15 5.32
C PHE A 314 19.69 -7.52 6.69
N PHE A 315 19.60 -6.19 6.76
CA PHE A 315 19.54 -5.44 8.01
C PHE A 315 18.56 -4.28 7.88
N LEU A 316 17.99 -3.84 9.01
CA LEU A 316 17.18 -2.61 9.05
C LEU A 316 18.05 -1.41 8.68
N PHE A 317 17.47 -0.39 8.04
CA PHE A 317 18.23 0.82 7.79
C PHE A 317 18.74 1.39 9.13
N PRO A 318 20.05 1.71 9.25
CA PRO A 318 20.64 1.97 10.54
C PRO A 318 20.15 3.29 11.13
N PRO A 319 20.04 3.39 12.46
CA PRO A 319 19.56 4.59 13.13
C PRO A 319 20.52 5.77 12.94
N GLY A 320 20.06 6.99 13.25
CA GLY A 320 20.90 8.20 13.14
C GLY A 320 22.17 8.14 14.00
N VAL A 321 22.08 7.52 15.18
CA VAL A 321 23.18 7.29 16.12
C VAL A 321 23.11 5.86 16.67
N ALA A 322 24.26 5.31 17.07
CA ALA A 322 24.32 3.98 17.68
C ALA A 322 23.45 3.92 18.95
N GLY A 323 22.68 2.84 19.09
CA GLY A 323 21.71 2.67 20.18
C GLY A 323 20.41 3.48 20.02
N GLY A 324 20.27 4.25 18.94
CA GLY A 324 19.02 4.92 18.59
C GLY A 324 17.94 3.96 18.07
N PRO A 325 16.68 4.43 17.95
CA PRO A 325 15.58 3.60 17.46
C PRO A 325 15.73 3.27 15.98
N SER A 326 15.51 2.00 15.64
CA SER A 326 15.37 1.54 14.25
C SER A 326 13.96 1.79 13.77
N TYR A 327 13.84 2.29 12.55
CA TYR A 327 12.56 2.48 11.87
C TYR A 327 12.57 1.81 10.51
N ALA A 328 11.39 1.42 10.05
CA ALA A 328 11.23 0.98 8.68
C ALA A 328 9.82 1.24 8.18
N MET A 329 9.71 1.43 6.87
CA MET A 329 8.43 1.57 6.24
C MET A 329 7.73 0.23 6.15
N THR A 330 6.43 0.24 6.42
CA THR A 330 5.53 -0.90 6.30
C THR A 330 4.22 -0.47 5.67
N ALA A 331 3.63 -1.42 4.95
CA ALA A 331 2.27 -1.37 4.46
C ALA A 331 1.79 -2.81 4.34
N ALA A 332 0.51 -3.04 4.62
CA ALA A 332 -0.10 -4.31 4.28
C ALA A 332 -0.19 -4.45 2.74
N ALA A 333 -0.12 -5.69 2.27
CA ALA A 333 -0.40 -6.08 0.90
C ALA A 333 -1.92 -6.03 0.62
N ASN A 334 -2.49 -4.86 0.86
CA ASN A 334 -3.90 -4.53 0.81
C ASN A 334 -4.53 -4.88 -0.53
N LEU A 335 -5.55 -5.73 -0.45
CA LEU A 335 -6.56 -5.95 -1.47
C LEU A 335 -7.88 -5.33 -1.01
N GLY A 336 -8.50 -4.54 -1.88
CA GLY A 336 -9.85 -4.02 -1.70
C GLY A 336 -10.84 -4.76 -2.59
N ILE A 337 -12.09 -4.82 -2.17
CA ILE A 337 -13.21 -5.33 -2.98
C ILE A 337 -13.90 -4.13 -3.63
N PRO A 338 -13.89 -4.00 -4.97
CA PRO A 338 -14.60 -2.92 -5.64
C PRO A 338 -16.11 -2.94 -5.35
N ALA A 339 -16.72 -1.77 -5.18
CA ALA A 339 -18.14 -1.63 -4.85
C ALA A 339 -19.08 -2.27 -5.90
N LYS A 340 -18.63 -2.36 -7.15
CA LYS A 340 -19.35 -2.98 -8.27
C LYS A 340 -18.97 -4.44 -8.52
N SER A 341 -18.16 -5.05 -7.65
CA SER A 341 -17.78 -6.47 -7.75
C SER A 341 -19.03 -7.35 -7.67
N PRO A 342 -19.29 -8.23 -8.64
CA PRO A 342 -20.41 -9.17 -8.57
C PRO A 342 -20.14 -10.33 -7.60
N ASN A 343 -18.90 -10.52 -7.13
CA ASN A 343 -18.49 -11.67 -6.32
C ASN A 343 -17.92 -11.26 -4.95
N ALA A 344 -18.48 -10.23 -4.30
CA ALA A 344 -17.97 -9.70 -3.03
C ALA A 344 -17.82 -10.74 -1.91
N ASP A 345 -18.77 -11.66 -1.74
CA ASP A 345 -18.68 -12.72 -0.72
C ASP A 345 -17.54 -13.70 -1.00
N VAL A 346 -17.35 -14.10 -2.27
CA VAL A 346 -16.24 -14.98 -2.68
C VAL A 346 -14.90 -14.26 -2.54
N ALA A 347 -14.85 -12.96 -2.84
CA ALA A 347 -13.68 -12.12 -2.66
C ALA A 347 -13.31 -12.02 -1.17
N ALA A 348 -14.28 -11.81 -0.28
CA ALA A 348 -14.06 -11.77 1.17
C ALA A 348 -13.60 -13.13 1.72
N ALA A 349 -14.14 -14.24 1.22
CA ALA A 349 -13.67 -15.58 1.56
C ALA A 349 -12.22 -15.81 1.14
N PHE A 350 -11.79 -15.28 -0.01
CA PHE A 350 -10.39 -15.32 -0.42
C PHE A 350 -9.51 -14.48 0.53
N LEU A 351 -9.96 -13.29 0.94
CA LEU A 351 -9.23 -12.45 1.92
C LEU A 351 -9.10 -13.12 3.29
N ASP A 352 -10.13 -13.82 3.75
CA ASP A 352 -10.04 -14.62 4.98
C ASP A 352 -9.03 -15.75 4.82
N PHE A 353 -9.19 -16.55 3.76
CA PHE A 353 -8.36 -17.71 3.46
C PHE A 353 -6.86 -17.38 3.44
N VAL A 354 -6.45 -16.29 2.78
CA VAL A 354 -5.02 -15.92 2.71
C VAL A 354 -4.42 -15.55 4.06
N GLN A 355 -5.24 -15.23 5.06
CA GLN A 355 -4.83 -14.86 6.41
C GLN A 355 -5.03 -15.98 7.44
N THR A 356 -5.79 -17.02 7.12
CA THR A 356 -6.15 -18.10 8.07
C THR A 356 -5.61 -19.47 7.68
N ASP A 357 -5.48 -19.77 6.38
CA ASP A 357 -4.96 -21.06 5.93
C ASP A 357 -3.46 -21.19 6.18
N GLN A 358 -3.05 -22.31 6.76
CA GLN A 358 -1.66 -22.55 7.13
C GLN A 358 -0.71 -22.50 5.93
N GLN A 359 -1.09 -23.10 4.80
CA GLN A 359 -0.24 -23.11 3.61
C GLN A 359 -0.25 -21.75 2.92
N ALA A 360 -1.39 -21.06 2.87
CA ALA A 360 -1.46 -19.69 2.34
C ALA A 360 -0.56 -18.72 3.12
N ARG A 361 -0.55 -18.83 4.46
CA ARG A 361 0.34 -18.04 5.32
C ARG A 361 1.81 -18.44 5.17
N GLN A 362 2.09 -19.72 4.93
CA GLN A 362 3.45 -20.16 4.60
C GLN A 362 3.91 -19.58 3.26
N ASP A 363 3.06 -19.59 2.24
CA ASP A 363 3.32 -19.04 0.91
C ASP A 363 3.44 -17.50 0.94
N THR A 364 2.76 -16.84 1.87
CA THR A 364 2.93 -15.40 2.14
C THR A 364 4.38 -15.06 2.49
N VAL A 365 5.04 -15.93 3.26
CA VAL A 365 6.45 -15.77 3.61
C VAL A 365 7.37 -16.23 2.49
N THR A 366 7.15 -17.43 1.93
CA THR A 366 8.11 -18.05 1.00
C THR A 366 8.02 -17.53 -0.42
N LEU A 367 6.84 -17.12 -0.87
CA LEU A 367 6.62 -16.57 -2.22
C LEU A 367 6.46 -15.06 -2.19
N GLY A 368 5.72 -14.53 -1.21
CA GLY A 368 5.48 -13.09 -1.07
C GLY A 368 6.62 -12.34 -0.38
N GLY A 369 7.42 -13.02 0.46
CA GLY A 369 8.42 -12.37 1.31
C GLY A 369 7.78 -11.51 2.41
N LEU A 370 6.47 -11.62 2.62
CA LEU A 370 5.69 -10.78 3.53
C LEU A 370 5.58 -11.45 4.90
N VAL A 371 5.44 -10.64 5.95
CA VAL A 371 5.07 -11.18 7.26
C VAL A 371 3.56 -11.36 7.31
N PRO A 372 3.02 -12.56 7.58
CA PRO A 372 1.59 -12.79 7.45
C PRO A 372 0.76 -11.96 8.43
N ALA A 373 -0.41 -11.55 7.95
CA ALA A 373 -1.49 -11.05 8.78
C ALA A 373 -2.28 -12.23 9.40
N GLY A 374 -3.29 -11.90 10.20
CA GLY A 374 -4.25 -12.87 10.73
C GLY A 374 -4.35 -12.91 12.27
N PRO A 375 -4.87 -14.02 12.83
CA PRO A 375 -5.00 -14.24 14.26
C PRO A 375 -3.63 -14.26 14.96
N SER A 376 -3.58 -13.81 16.22
CA SER A 376 -2.34 -13.76 17.02
C SER A 376 -1.79 -15.14 17.41
N ASP A 377 -2.65 -16.16 17.45
CA ASP A 377 -2.32 -17.55 17.79
C ASP A 377 -2.03 -18.41 16.55
N ALA A 378 -2.12 -17.83 15.34
CA ALA A 378 -1.91 -18.56 14.12
C ALA A 378 -0.43 -18.99 13.97
N PRO A 379 -0.12 -20.24 13.57
CA PRO A 379 1.24 -20.78 13.57
C PRO A 379 2.25 -19.89 12.84
N ALA A 380 3.40 -19.59 13.44
CA ALA A 380 4.42 -18.80 12.77
C ALA A 380 4.96 -19.57 11.55
N PRO A 381 4.97 -18.98 10.34
CA PRO A 381 5.62 -19.63 9.20
C PRO A 381 7.11 -19.77 9.43
N THR A 382 7.71 -20.71 8.72
CA THR A 382 9.16 -20.95 8.79
C THR A 382 9.85 -20.45 7.53
N ALA A 383 11.13 -20.09 7.68
CA ALA A 383 12.01 -19.78 6.57
C ALA A 383 13.38 -20.44 6.84
N PRO A 384 14.13 -20.85 5.80
CA PRO A 384 15.44 -21.48 5.99
C PRO A 384 16.37 -20.59 6.82
N GLU A 385 17.09 -21.18 7.77
CA GLU A 385 18.06 -20.43 8.57
C GLU A 385 19.14 -19.78 7.68
N GLY A 386 19.51 -18.54 7.98
CA GLY A 386 20.50 -17.79 7.21
C GLY A 386 20.01 -17.24 5.85
N SER A 387 18.75 -17.49 5.49
CA SER A 387 18.08 -16.90 4.32
C SER A 387 17.74 -15.41 4.53
N ALA A 388 17.61 -14.68 3.44
CA ALA A 388 17.15 -13.30 3.46
C ALA A 388 15.71 -13.20 3.99
N VAL A 389 14.84 -14.16 3.64
CA VAL A 389 13.46 -14.22 4.16
C VAL A 389 13.46 -14.33 5.68
N ALA A 390 14.23 -15.26 6.26
CA ALA A 390 14.33 -15.40 7.71
C ALA A 390 14.80 -14.11 8.38
N ALA A 391 15.81 -13.44 7.81
CA ALA A 391 16.30 -12.16 8.32
C ALA A 391 15.24 -11.05 8.31
N THR A 392 14.42 -10.96 7.23
CA THR A 392 13.32 -9.97 7.18
C THR A 392 12.20 -10.25 8.18
N VAL A 393 11.87 -11.53 8.41
CA VAL A 393 10.89 -11.94 9.43
C VAL A 393 11.39 -11.54 10.82
N SER A 394 12.66 -11.83 11.15
CA SER A 394 13.26 -11.42 12.42
C SER A 394 13.25 -9.90 12.60
N ALA A 395 13.60 -9.14 11.56
CA ALA A 395 13.60 -7.69 11.60
C ALA A 395 12.20 -7.08 11.82
N PHE A 396 11.17 -7.67 11.23
CA PHE A 396 9.79 -7.25 11.48
C PHE A 396 9.39 -7.48 12.94
N GLN A 397 9.75 -8.64 13.52
CA GLN A 397 9.47 -8.95 14.92
C GLN A 397 10.21 -8.02 15.89
N GLU A 398 11.42 -7.56 15.53
CA GLU A 398 12.13 -6.52 16.28
C GLU A 398 11.36 -5.20 16.27
N LEU A 399 10.92 -4.75 15.10
CA LEU A 399 10.18 -3.49 14.94
C LEU A 399 8.81 -3.49 15.59
N LEU A 400 8.14 -4.65 15.66
CA LEU A 400 6.90 -4.79 16.44
C LEU A 400 7.13 -4.52 17.93
N LYS A 401 8.26 -4.99 18.48
CA LYS A 401 8.62 -4.78 19.90
C LYS A 401 9.04 -3.35 20.20
N SER A 402 9.72 -2.70 19.25
CA SER A 402 10.21 -1.32 19.41
C SER A 402 9.23 -0.24 18.94
N ASN A 403 8.08 -0.64 18.38
CA ASN A 403 7.14 0.27 17.72
C ASN A 403 7.80 1.08 16.59
N GLY A 404 8.67 0.44 15.81
CA GLY A 404 9.48 1.06 14.75
C GLY A 404 8.85 1.03 13.35
N LEU A 405 7.60 0.57 13.22
CA LEU A 405 6.89 0.46 11.95
C LEU A 405 6.20 1.78 11.57
N VAL A 406 6.47 2.28 10.36
CA VAL A 406 6.00 3.59 9.89
C VAL A 406 5.36 3.43 8.51
N GLY A 407 4.31 4.18 8.19
CA GLY A 407 3.71 4.14 6.85
C GLY A 407 4.67 4.63 5.76
N PHE A 408 4.51 4.19 4.53
CA PHE A 408 5.25 4.76 3.40
C PHE A 408 4.79 6.19 3.13
N MET A 409 5.74 7.11 3.00
CA MET A 409 5.45 8.48 2.56
C MET A 409 4.92 8.54 1.13
N ALA A 410 5.26 7.54 0.32
CA ALA A 410 4.70 7.32 -1.01
C ALA A 410 3.18 7.07 -1.01
N ASP A 411 2.63 6.61 0.11
CA ASP A 411 1.21 6.31 0.25
C ASP A 411 0.43 7.48 0.88
N ALA A 412 1.05 8.65 1.10
CA ALA A 412 0.40 9.75 1.82
C ALA A 412 -0.82 10.33 1.08
N THR A 413 -0.78 10.45 -0.26
CA THR A 413 -1.93 10.82 -1.10
C THR A 413 -1.96 10.02 -2.41
N ALA A 414 -3.10 10.12 -3.12
CA ALA A 414 -3.32 9.80 -4.53
C ALA A 414 -2.07 9.77 -5.44
N SER A 415 -1.40 10.92 -5.41
CA SER A 415 -0.47 11.36 -6.46
C SER A 415 0.92 11.64 -5.94
N ILE A 416 1.15 11.66 -4.62
CA ILE A 416 2.41 12.14 -4.06
C ILE A 416 3.62 11.34 -4.57
N HIS A 417 3.48 10.02 -4.74
CA HIS A 417 4.57 9.17 -5.25
C HIS A 417 4.96 9.54 -6.68
N VAL A 418 3.98 9.50 -7.59
CA VAL A 418 4.20 9.65 -9.04
C VAL A 418 4.45 11.11 -9.43
N ASN A 419 3.71 12.05 -8.84
CA ASN A 419 3.71 13.45 -9.26
C ASN A 419 4.70 14.32 -8.47
N SER A 420 5.20 13.84 -7.31
CA SER A 420 6.13 14.61 -6.48
C SER A 420 7.39 13.82 -6.12
N LEU A 421 7.30 12.75 -5.33
CA LEU A 421 8.47 12.09 -4.76
C LEU A 421 9.42 11.51 -5.80
N ILE A 422 8.90 10.80 -6.82
CA ILE A 422 9.73 10.31 -7.95
C ILE A 422 10.42 11.47 -8.66
N PRO A 423 9.72 12.44 -9.27
CA PRO A 423 10.40 13.49 -10.04
C PRO A 423 11.29 14.38 -9.16
N GLN A 424 10.91 14.68 -7.92
CA GLN A 424 11.72 15.53 -7.03
C GLN A 424 12.99 14.82 -6.57
N THR A 425 12.94 13.52 -6.24
CA THR A 425 14.17 12.77 -5.90
C THR A 425 15.07 12.59 -7.11
N GLN A 426 14.53 12.40 -8.32
CA GLN A 426 15.31 12.34 -9.55
C GLN A 426 16.01 13.68 -9.85
N LEU A 427 15.30 14.80 -9.69
CA LEU A 427 15.89 16.15 -9.82
C LEU A 427 16.98 16.39 -8.77
N LEU A 428 16.77 15.93 -7.53
CA LEU A 428 17.73 16.07 -6.44
C LEU A 428 19.02 15.30 -6.75
N LEU A 429 18.91 14.06 -7.20
CA LEU A 429 20.05 13.23 -7.61
C LEU A 429 20.77 13.78 -8.85
N ALA A 430 20.03 14.40 -9.78
CA ALA A 430 20.60 15.08 -10.94
C ALA A 430 21.20 16.47 -10.62
N GLY A 431 21.15 16.94 -9.37
CA GLY A 431 21.62 18.26 -8.97
C GLY A 431 20.79 19.43 -9.52
N LYS A 432 19.56 19.17 -9.97
CA LYS A 432 18.65 20.14 -10.59
C LYS A 432 17.69 20.82 -9.60
N THR A 433 17.73 20.44 -8.32
CA THR A 433 17.01 21.11 -7.23
C THR A 433 17.87 21.15 -5.96
N THR A 434 17.61 22.10 -5.07
CA THR A 434 18.26 22.15 -3.74
C THR A 434 17.47 21.31 -2.73
N PRO A 435 18.10 20.85 -1.64
CA PRO A 435 17.41 20.15 -0.55
C PRO A 435 16.23 20.94 0.05
N GLU A 436 16.36 22.26 0.16
CA GLU A 436 15.30 23.16 0.64
C GLU A 436 14.14 23.24 -0.35
N ALA A 437 14.45 23.45 -1.63
CA ALA A 437 13.44 23.49 -2.68
C ALA A 437 12.72 22.13 -2.85
N PHE A 438 13.44 21.02 -2.67
CA PHE A 438 12.86 19.69 -2.61
C PHE A 438 11.81 19.57 -1.50
N ALA A 439 12.16 19.93 -0.26
CA ALA A 439 11.27 19.78 0.89
C ALA A 439 10.01 20.64 0.74
N ALA A 440 10.17 21.91 0.37
CA ALA A 440 9.08 22.83 0.11
C ALA A 440 8.16 22.36 -1.04
N LYS A 441 8.73 21.81 -2.12
CA LYS A 441 7.95 21.34 -3.27
C LYS A 441 7.12 20.10 -2.94
N VAL A 442 7.69 19.14 -2.21
CA VAL A 442 6.95 17.94 -1.76
C VAL A 442 5.78 18.34 -0.86
N GLN A 443 6.00 19.27 0.09
CA GLN A 443 4.93 19.76 0.95
C GLN A 443 3.85 20.51 0.16
N SER A 444 4.23 21.40 -0.75
CA SER A 444 3.28 22.14 -1.59
C SER A 444 2.43 21.21 -2.49
N ASP A 445 3.02 20.15 -3.04
CA ASP A 445 2.30 19.15 -3.82
C ASP A 445 1.31 18.36 -2.96
N TYR A 446 1.72 18.01 -1.76
CA TYR A 446 0.87 17.33 -0.78
C TYR A 446 -0.35 18.17 -0.38
N ASP A 447 -0.15 19.46 -0.07
CA ASP A 447 -1.26 20.35 0.29
C ASP A 447 -2.24 20.54 -0.86
N ARG A 448 -1.73 20.68 -2.10
CA ARG A 448 -2.57 20.70 -3.30
C ARG A 448 -3.39 19.43 -3.45
N ASP A 449 -2.79 18.26 -3.23
CA ASP A 449 -3.49 16.97 -3.32
C ASP A 449 -4.61 16.84 -2.27
N LEU A 450 -4.44 17.47 -1.11
CA LEU A 450 -5.47 17.55 -0.06
C LEU A 450 -6.50 18.68 -0.27
N GLY A 451 -6.29 19.56 -1.25
CA GLY A 451 -7.12 20.73 -1.51
C GLY A 451 -6.99 21.83 -0.44
N ARG A 452 -5.79 22.02 0.09
CA ARG A 452 -5.45 23.05 1.09
C ARG A 452 -4.70 24.23 0.48
#